data_AF-T1CRA4-F1
#
_entry.id   AF-T1CRA4-F1
#
_cell.length_a   1.000
_cell.length_b   1.000
_cell.length_c   1.000
_cell.angle_alpha   90.00
_cell.angle_beta   90.00
_cell.angle_gamma   90.00
#
_symmetry.space_group_name_H-M   'P 1'
#
loop_
_entity.id
_entity.type
_entity.pdbx_description
1 polymer ?
#
loop_
_entity_poly.entity_id
_entity_poly.type
_entity_poly.pdbx_seq_one_letter_code
_entity_poly.pdbx_strand_id
1 'polypeptide(L)'
;MKNLSNRIILSLLALLALAVPIVGIFVDFGGGTDDAAGEMIGQITPGFEPSDRSFGISPSEEAEPWLFVLQILIGLILFAIALYALNKNHKREQR
;
A
#
# COMPACT_ATOMS: atom_id res chain seq x y z
N MET A 1 14.53 -6.69 26.28
CA MET A 1 14.55 -7.51 25.04
C MET A 1 13.29 -7.34 24.19
N LYS A 2 12.05 -7.40 24.74
CA LYS A 2 10.79 -7.25 23.97
C LYS A 2 10.73 -5.99 23.07
N ASN A 3 11.14 -4.82 23.55
CA ASN A 3 11.08 -3.57 22.76
C ASN A 3 12.02 -3.55 21.55
N LEU A 4 13.18 -4.22 21.65
CA LEU A 4 14.12 -4.33 20.53
C LEU A 4 13.57 -5.32 19.49
N SER A 5 12.99 -6.42 19.95
CA SER A 5 12.37 -7.43 19.10
C SER A 5 11.18 -6.86 18.32
N ASN A 6 10.31 -6.08 18.96
CA ASN A 6 9.17 -5.44 18.30
C ASN A 6 9.59 -4.42 17.25
N ARG A 7 10.65 -3.64 17.52
CA ARG A 7 11.20 -2.67 16.55
C ARG A 7 11.74 -3.38 15.31
N ILE A 8 12.48 -4.48 15.50
CA ILE A 8 13.00 -5.29 14.40
C ILE A 8 11.85 -5.86 13.56
N ILE A 9 10.80 -6.40 14.21
CA ILE A 9 9.63 -6.93 13.51
C ILE A 9 8.93 -5.84 12.69
N LEU A 10 8.70 -4.66 13.28
CA LEU A 10 8.07 -3.53 12.57
C LEU A 10 8.92 -3.03 11.40
N SER A 11 10.24 -2.97 11.56
CA SER A 11 11.15 -2.61 10.48
C SER A 11 11.14 -3.66 9.35
N LEU A 12 11.08 -4.95 9.67
CA LEU A 12 10.97 -6.01 8.67
C LEU A 12 9.63 -5.94 7.92
N LEU A 13 8.52 -5.73 8.63
CA LEU A 13 7.20 -5.55 8.01
C LEU A 13 7.16 -4.33 7.09
N ALA A 14 7.78 -3.22 7.49
CA ALA A 14 7.91 -2.02 6.66
C ALA A 14 8.71 -2.29 5.37
N LEU A 15 9.83 -3.00 5.47
CA LEU A 15 10.64 -3.39 4.31
C LEU A 15 9.86 -4.34 3.39
N LEU A 16 9.13 -5.30 3.96
CA LEU A 16 8.36 -6.27 3.20
C LEU A 16 7.18 -5.59 2.47
N ALA A 17 6.48 -4.67 3.14
CA ALA A 17 5.44 -3.86 2.52
C ALA A 17 5.97 -3.05 1.34
N LEU A 18 7.15 -2.45 1.45
CA LEU A 18 7.78 -1.71 0.36
C LEU A 18 8.28 -2.61 -0.78
N ALA A 19 8.79 -3.80 -0.46
CA ALA A 19 9.35 -4.71 -1.45
C ALA A 19 8.29 -5.25 -2.42
N VAL A 20 7.07 -5.50 -1.96
CA VAL A 20 6.00 -6.10 -2.78
C VAL A 20 5.70 -5.29 -4.05
N PRO A 21 5.33 -3.99 -4.01
CA PRO A 21 5.04 -3.24 -5.24
C PRO A 21 6.30 -3.02 -6.09
N ILE A 22 7.49 -2.94 -5.48
CA ILE A 22 8.75 -2.82 -6.24
C ILE A 22 9.00 -4.08 -7.06
N VAL A 23 8.82 -5.27 -6.47
CA VAL A 23 8.90 -6.53 -7.21
C VAL A 23 7.80 -6.60 -8.26
N GLY A 24 6.62 -6.04 -7.98
CA GLY A 24 5.48 -5.96 -8.90
C GLY A 24 5.75 -5.16 -10.17
N ILE A 25 6.77 -4.30 -10.19
CA ILE A 25 7.24 -3.61 -11.41
C ILE A 25 7.92 -4.59 -12.37
N PHE A 26 8.54 -5.65 -11.86
CA PHE A 26 9.32 -6.62 -12.64
C PHE A 26 8.64 -7.97 -12.82
N VAL A 27 7.69 -8.29 -11.94
CA VAL A 27 6.98 -9.56 -11.89
C VAL A 27 5.49 -9.27 -11.87
N ASP A 28 4.79 -9.82 -12.85
CA ASP A 28 3.34 -9.81 -12.86
C ASP A 28 2.82 -10.75 -11.76
N PHE A 29 2.09 -10.19 -10.79
CA PHE A 29 1.45 -10.94 -9.71
C PHE A 29 0.04 -11.43 -10.06
N GLY A 30 -0.42 -11.17 -11.29
CA GLY A 30 -1.77 -11.43 -11.77
C GLY A 30 -2.67 -10.19 -11.70
N GLY A 31 -3.93 -10.38 -12.08
CA GLY A 31 -4.92 -9.29 -12.13
C GLY A 31 -5.26 -8.70 -10.76
N GLY A 32 -5.56 -7.40 -10.77
CA GLY A 32 -5.98 -6.65 -9.61
C GLY A 32 -7.39 -7.03 -9.13
N THR A 33 -7.79 -6.45 -7.99
CA THR A 33 -9.17 -6.61 -7.49
C THR A 33 -10.19 -6.04 -8.48
N ASP A 34 -9.81 -4.97 -9.16
CA ASP A 34 -10.66 -4.31 -10.15
C ASP A 34 -10.83 -5.18 -11.41
N ASP A 35 -9.81 -5.95 -11.80
CA ASP A 35 -9.91 -6.92 -12.91
C ASP A 35 -10.89 -8.04 -12.58
N ALA A 36 -10.78 -8.61 -11.38
CA ALA A 36 -11.70 -9.66 -10.91
C ALA A 36 -13.15 -9.16 -10.82
N ALA A 37 -13.33 -7.91 -10.38
CA ALA A 37 -14.64 -7.26 -10.38
C ALA A 37 -15.16 -7.03 -11.80
N GLY A 38 -14.31 -6.56 -12.71
CA GLY A 38 -14.64 -6.34 -14.12
C GLY A 38 -15.08 -7.63 -14.82
N GLU A 39 -14.36 -8.73 -14.59
CA GLU A 39 -14.70 -10.05 -15.14
C GLU A 39 -16.09 -10.51 -14.66
N MET A 40 -16.35 -10.40 -13.36
CA MET A 40 -17.65 -10.78 -12.79
C MET A 40 -18.79 -9.91 -13.32
N ILE A 41 -18.58 -8.60 -13.43
CA ILE A 41 -19.57 -7.68 -13.99
C ILE A 41 -19.83 -8.02 -15.46
N GLY A 42 -18.80 -8.32 -16.24
CA GLY A 42 -18.92 -8.72 -17.65
C GLY A 42 -19.73 -10.00 -17.83
N GLN A 43 -19.66 -10.94 -16.88
CA GLN A 43 -20.48 -12.16 -16.88
C GLN A 43 -21.95 -11.87 -16.52
N ILE A 44 -22.20 -10.99 -15.56
CA ILE A 44 -23.55 -10.66 -15.09
C ILE A 44 -24.28 -9.74 -16.10
N THR A 45 -23.56 -8.78 -16.68
CA THR A 45 -24.09 -7.79 -17.64
C THR A 45 -23.16 -7.67 -18.84
N PRO A 46 -23.34 -8.52 -19.87
CA PRO A 46 -22.55 -8.46 -21.09
C PRO A 46 -22.67 -7.10 -21.78
N GLY A 47 -21.55 -6.53 -22.21
CA GLY A 47 -21.51 -5.21 -22.86
C GLY A 47 -21.58 -4.03 -21.88
N PHE A 48 -21.44 -4.26 -20.58
CA PHE A 48 -21.24 -3.18 -19.62
C PHE A 48 -19.87 -2.54 -19.85
N GLU A 49 -19.87 -1.27 -20.26
CA GLU A 49 -18.68 -0.42 -20.18
C GLU A 49 -18.70 0.33 -18.85
N PRO A 50 -17.66 0.19 -18.01
CA PRO A 50 -17.55 0.96 -16.78
C PRO A 50 -17.63 2.45 -17.09
N SER A 51 -18.54 3.16 -16.41
CA SER A 51 -18.51 4.62 -16.43
C SER A 51 -17.19 5.06 -15.80
N ASP A 52 -16.32 5.71 -16.57
CA ASP A 52 -15.04 6.19 -16.07
C ASP A 52 -15.30 7.27 -15.00
N ARG A 53 -15.19 6.86 -13.73
CA ARG A 53 -15.35 7.74 -12.56
C ARG A 53 -14.02 8.25 -12.04
N SER A 54 -12.92 7.84 -12.66
CA SER A 54 -11.70 8.63 -12.58
C SER A 54 -12.06 10.03 -13.08
N PHE A 55 -11.51 11.09 -12.51
CA PHE A 55 -11.80 12.46 -12.94
C PHE A 55 -11.19 12.77 -14.33
N GLY A 56 -11.32 11.85 -15.29
CA GLY A 56 -10.63 11.81 -16.57
C GLY A 56 -9.14 11.46 -16.46
N ILE A 57 -8.71 10.92 -15.32
CA ILE A 57 -7.30 10.65 -15.01
C ILE A 57 -7.20 9.26 -14.40
N SER A 58 -7.13 8.25 -15.26
CA SER A 58 -6.67 6.92 -14.88
C SER A 58 -5.16 6.88 -15.05
N PRO A 59 -4.39 6.40 -14.06
CA PRO A 59 -2.98 6.14 -14.24
C PRO A 59 -2.76 5.23 -15.45
N SER A 60 -1.68 5.44 -16.19
CA SER A 60 -1.25 4.40 -17.14
C SER A 60 -0.86 3.13 -16.36
N GLU A 61 -0.98 1.97 -17.01
CA GLU A 61 -0.57 0.68 -16.44
C GLU A 61 0.89 0.72 -15.93
N GLU A 62 1.77 1.48 -16.60
CA GLU A 62 3.15 1.68 -16.18
C GLU A 62 3.30 2.56 -14.92
N ALA A 63 2.39 3.50 -14.70
CA ALA A 63 2.45 4.45 -13.58
C ALA A 63 1.82 3.91 -12.29
N GLU A 64 0.86 2.98 -12.41
CA GLU A 64 0.13 2.41 -11.28
C GLU A 64 1.04 1.78 -10.20
N PRO A 65 2.04 0.91 -10.54
CA PRO A 65 2.96 0.37 -9.54
C PRO A 65 3.74 1.45 -8.79
N TRP A 66 4.12 2.54 -9.47
CA TRP A 66 4.83 3.67 -8.86
C TRP A 66 3.94 4.47 -7.90
N LEU A 67 2.64 4.59 -8.20
CA LEU A 67 1.67 5.19 -7.29
C LEU A 67 1.52 4.35 -6.02
N PHE A 68 1.53 3.02 -6.12
CA PHE A 68 1.56 2.16 -4.93
C PHE A 68 2.86 2.32 -4.12
N VAL A 69 4.02 2.37 -4.76
CA VAL A 69 5.29 2.66 -4.07
C VAL A 69 5.21 3.99 -3.32
N LEU A 70 4.70 5.04 -3.97
CA LEU A 70 4.52 6.35 -3.36
C LEU A 70 3.58 6.30 -2.14
N GLN A 71 2.44 5.60 -2.26
CA GLN A 71 1.50 5.41 -1.15
C GLN A 71 2.16 4.73 0.06
N ILE A 72 2.97 3.69 -0.18
CA ILE A 72 3.69 3.00 0.90
C ILE A 72 4.73 3.92 1.54
N LEU A 73 5.48 4.70 0.76
CA LEU A 73 6.44 5.66 1.30
C LEU A 73 5.77 6.69 2.21
N ILE A 74 4.62 7.23 1.80
CA ILE A 74 3.81 8.15 2.63
C ILE A 74 3.38 7.44 3.92
N GLY A 75 2.86 6.21 3.80
CA GLY A 75 2.46 5.39 4.96
C GLY A 75 3.61 5.17 5.94
N LEU A 76 4.82 4.87 5.46
CA LEU A 76 6.01 4.69 6.29
C LEU A 76 6.42 5.97 7.02
N ILE A 77 6.33 7.13 6.36
CA ILE A 77 6.61 8.43 7.00
C ILE A 77 5.62 8.67 8.14
N LEU A 78 4.32 8.52 7.88
CA LEU A 78 3.28 8.69 8.90
C LEU A 78 3.46 7.72 10.07
N PHE A 79 3.77 6.46 9.77
CA PHE A 79 4.02 5.42 10.76
C PHE A 79 5.24 5.76 11.64
N ALA A 80 6.33 6.23 11.06
CA ALA A 80 7.52 6.64 11.79
C ALA A 80 7.24 7.85 12.72
N ILE A 81 6.50 8.85 12.22
CA ILE A 81 6.06 10.01 13.02
C ILE A 81 5.20 9.56 14.20
N ALA A 82 4.22 8.68 13.97
CA ALA A 82 3.34 8.17 15.02
C ALA A 82 4.12 7.38 16.09
N LEU A 83 5.03 6.49 15.68
CA LEU A 83 5.90 5.76 16.60
C LEU A 83 6.80 6.69 17.41
N TYR A 84 7.34 7.73 16.79
CA TYR A 84 8.16 8.72 17.50
C TYR A 84 7.34 9.48 18.55
N ALA A 85 6.15 9.95 18.19
CA ALA A 85 5.25 10.66 19.11
C ALA A 85 4.85 9.79 20.32
N LEU A 86 4.47 8.53 20.09
CA LEU A 86 4.11 7.59 21.16
C LEU A 86 5.29 7.31 22.11
N ASN A 87 6.50 7.13 21.58
CA ASN A 87 7.69 6.91 22.41
C ASN A 87 8.09 8.16 23.21
N LYS A 88 7.86 9.37 22.67
CA LYS A 88 8.12 10.63 23.38
C LYS A 88 7.17 10.81 24.56
N ASN A 89 5.90 10.47 24.39
CA ASN A 89 4.89 10.60 25.44
C ASN A 89 5.13 9.61 26.59
N HIS A 90 5.45 8.34 26.28
CA HIS A 90 5.84 7.37 27.29
C HIS A 90 7.06 7.80 28.13
N LYS A 91 8.04 8.49 27.54
CA LYS A 91 9.20 9.01 28.28
C LYS A 91 8.86 10.20 29.19
N ARG A 92 7.78 10.93 28.91
CA ARG A 92 7.33 12.07 29.73
C ARG A 92 6.54 11.65 30.95
N GLU A 93 5.73 10.58 30.84
CA GLU A 93 4.95 10.05 31.97
C GLU A 93 5.81 9.32 33.03
N GLN A 94 7.03 8.92 32.67
CA GLN A 94 7.98 8.22 33.55
C GLN A 94 8.99 9.15 34.23
N ARG A 95 8.85 10.47 34.06
CA ARG A 95 9.66 11.52 34.71
C ARG A 95 8.80 12.29 35.69
#